data_AF-A0A9P0LW40-F1
#
_entry.id   AF-A0A9P0LW40-F1
#
_cell.length_a   1.000
_cell.length_b   1.000
_cell.length_c   1.000
_cell.angle_alpha   90.00
_cell.angle_beta   90.00
_cell.angle_gamma   90.00
#
_symmetry.space_group_name_H-M   'P 1'
#
loop_
_entity.id
_entity.type
_entity.pdbx_description
1 polymer ?
#
loop_
_entity_poly.entity_id
_entity_poly.type
_entity_poly.pdbx_seq_one_letter_code
_entity_poly.pdbx_strand_id
1 'polypeptide(L)'
;MDQSDSPPLKASSMDNVVRAMCYLVLVQKNRMSQNDTCIYDGEDTKFKIDYESNTYNIYQFLNNHPGGVNYVKPYESKDVAQPMRRYDHSKAAYYLLKEYQQGGRKKDEDDLERLVDWNKPMLSQVGKLGTKYSEWVISPVDRRLRLFDSDLLEYLTITPWYVVPMIWIPIIIYLAVIGTKKYIHITKGRFGL
;
A
#
# COMPACT_ATOMS: atom_id res chain seq x y z
N MET A 1 -16.34 -19.80 36.12
CA MET A 1 -16.73 -21.12 35.60
C MET A 1 -17.89 -20.85 34.67
N ASP A 2 -17.76 -20.82 33.35
CA ASP A 2 -16.82 -21.49 32.47
C ASP A 2 -16.79 -20.66 31.16
N GLN A 3 -15.63 -20.21 30.71
CA GLN A 3 -15.48 -19.50 29.44
C GLN A 3 -14.60 -20.38 28.57
N SER A 4 -15.25 -21.10 27.64
CA SER A 4 -14.60 -22.02 26.72
C SER A 4 -13.80 -21.23 25.68
N ASP A 5 -12.51 -21.03 25.98
CA ASP A 5 -11.53 -20.55 25.02
C ASP A 5 -11.40 -21.55 23.87
N SER A 6 -11.99 -21.19 22.72
CA SER A 6 -11.71 -21.85 21.45
C SER A 6 -10.33 -21.40 20.95
N PRO A 7 -9.40 -22.30 20.59
CA PRO A 7 -8.07 -21.92 20.13
C PRO A 7 -8.13 -21.19 18.78
N PRO A 8 -7.21 -20.25 18.50
CA PRO A 8 -7.20 -19.52 17.24
C PRO A 8 -6.97 -20.48 16.07
N LEU A 9 -7.86 -20.41 15.08
CA LEU A 9 -7.79 -21.18 13.84
C LEU A 9 -6.42 -20.99 13.19
N LYS A 10 -5.64 -22.07 13.04
CA LYS A 10 -4.42 -22.07 12.23
C LYS A 10 -4.81 -21.75 10.79
N ALA A 11 -4.47 -20.56 10.33
CA ALA A 11 -4.54 -20.19 8.93
C ALA A 11 -3.77 -21.24 8.11
N SER A 12 -4.45 -21.84 7.14
CA SER A 12 -3.86 -22.84 6.26
C SER A 12 -2.83 -22.20 5.34
N SER A 13 -1.92 -23.00 4.79
CA SER A 13 -0.89 -22.52 3.85
C SER A 13 -1.48 -21.78 2.64
N MET A 14 -2.73 -22.05 2.27
CA MET A 14 -3.42 -21.35 1.19
C MET A 14 -3.94 -19.97 1.62
N ASP A 15 -4.27 -19.79 2.90
CA ASP A 15 -4.76 -18.51 3.43
C ASP A 15 -3.65 -17.45 3.47
N ASN A 16 -2.40 -17.86 3.72
CA ASN A 16 -1.26 -16.96 3.69
C ASN A 16 -0.89 -16.52 2.26
N VAL A 17 -1.05 -17.40 1.27
CA VAL A 17 -0.82 -17.09 -0.14
C VAL A 17 -1.92 -16.16 -0.69
N VAL A 18 -3.18 -16.43 -0.36
CA VAL A 18 -4.30 -15.58 -0.76
C VAL A 18 -4.22 -14.21 -0.06
N ARG A 19 -3.81 -14.16 1.21
CA ARG A 19 -3.56 -12.89 1.92
C ARG A 19 -2.37 -12.13 1.35
N ALA A 20 -1.25 -12.81 1.05
CA ALA A 20 -0.08 -12.18 0.41
C ALA A 20 -0.42 -11.64 -0.98
N MET A 21 -1.23 -12.35 -1.77
CA MET A 21 -1.72 -11.87 -3.06
C MET A 21 -2.71 -10.70 -2.91
N CYS A 22 -3.62 -10.73 -1.92
CA CYS A 22 -4.48 -9.58 -1.60
C CYS A 22 -3.68 -8.34 -1.20
N TYR A 23 -2.64 -8.49 -0.37
CA TYR A 23 -1.75 -7.38 -0.02
C TYR A 23 -0.97 -6.87 -1.23
N LEU A 24 -0.48 -7.75 -2.12
CA LEU A 24 0.21 -7.34 -3.35
C LEU A 24 -0.71 -6.57 -4.30
N VAL A 25 -1.96 -7.02 -4.48
CA VAL A 25 -2.94 -6.38 -5.36
C VAL A 25 -3.43 -5.04 -4.77
N LEU A 26 -3.62 -4.95 -3.46
CA LEU A 26 -4.02 -3.70 -2.80
C LEU A 26 -2.89 -2.65 -2.83
N VAL A 27 -1.64 -3.07 -2.63
CA VAL A 27 -0.47 -2.16 -2.70
C VAL A 27 -0.26 -1.62 -4.14
N GLN A 28 -0.53 -2.43 -5.17
CA GLN A 28 -0.39 -1.98 -6.55
C GLN A 28 -1.49 -1.03 -7.01
N LYS A 29 -2.72 -1.15 -6.49
CA LYS A 29 -3.84 -0.27 -6.88
C LYS A 29 -3.61 1.20 -6.48
N ASN A 30 -2.95 1.45 -5.35
CA ASN A 30 -2.59 2.83 -4.94
C ASN A 30 -1.40 3.40 -5.73
N ARG A 31 -0.55 2.57 -6.33
CA ARG A 31 0.67 3.01 -7.03
C ARG A 31 0.42 3.38 -8.50
N MET A 32 -0.58 2.77 -9.15
CA MET A 32 -1.01 3.19 -10.49
C MET A 32 -1.60 4.61 -10.50
N SER A 33 -2.24 5.04 -9.41
CA SER A 33 -2.73 6.42 -9.27
C SER A 33 -1.59 7.43 -9.07
N GLN A 34 -0.41 6.98 -8.64
CA GLN A 34 0.72 7.86 -8.39
C GLN A 34 1.51 8.17 -9.66
N ASN A 35 1.25 7.55 -10.82
CA ASN A 35 2.03 7.84 -12.03
C ASN A 35 1.90 9.28 -12.53
N ASP A 36 0.87 10.02 -12.13
CA ASP A 36 0.59 11.37 -12.65
C ASP A 36 1.00 12.52 -11.71
N THR A 37 1.51 12.27 -10.51
CA THR A 37 1.93 13.36 -9.62
C THR A 37 3.43 13.62 -9.77
N CYS A 38 3.82 14.19 -10.89
CA CYS A 38 5.08 14.91 -11.05
C CYS A 38 4.74 16.40 -10.97
N ILE A 39 5.38 17.13 -10.05
CA ILE A 39 5.49 18.60 -9.99
C ILE A 39 4.26 19.35 -10.53
N TYR A 40 3.26 19.59 -9.68
CA TYR A 40 2.25 20.62 -9.96
C TYR A 40 2.68 21.92 -9.29
N ASP A 41 3.54 22.65 -9.98
CA ASP A 41 3.61 24.11 -9.86
C ASP A 41 2.44 24.67 -10.68
N GLY A 42 1.24 24.71 -10.09
CA GLY A 42 0.03 25.19 -10.76
C GLY A 42 -0.96 25.75 -9.74
N GLU A 43 -1.38 26.99 -9.96
CA GLU A 43 -2.09 27.86 -9.01
C GLU A 43 -3.52 27.40 -8.59
N ASP A 44 -4.00 26.23 -9.02
CA ASP A 44 -5.40 25.79 -8.82
C ASP A 44 -5.61 24.60 -7.86
N THR A 45 -4.59 24.17 -7.10
CA THR A 45 -4.67 23.03 -6.17
C THR A 45 -4.45 23.46 -4.71
N LYS A 46 -5.42 24.17 -4.12
CA LYS A 46 -5.28 24.75 -2.78
C LYS A 46 -6.44 24.33 -1.89
N PHE A 47 -6.19 23.42 -0.97
CA PHE A 47 -7.15 23.03 0.08
C PHE A 47 -6.49 23.27 1.43
N LYS A 48 -6.87 24.38 2.06
CA LYS A 48 -6.23 24.85 3.29
C LYS A 48 -6.98 24.41 4.51
N ILE A 49 -6.24 24.05 5.55
CA ILE A 49 -6.78 23.82 6.89
C ILE A 49 -5.85 24.48 7.91
N ASP A 50 -6.40 24.86 9.06
CA ASP A 50 -5.62 25.40 10.16
C ASP A 50 -5.52 24.36 11.28
N TYR A 51 -4.35 24.26 11.90
CA TYR A 51 -4.11 23.40 13.06
C TYR A 51 -3.01 24.00 13.94
N GLU A 52 -3.32 24.24 15.22
CA GLU A 52 -2.37 24.73 16.24
C GLU A 52 -1.50 25.90 15.74
N SER A 53 -2.17 26.96 15.28
CA SER A 53 -1.56 28.22 14.80
C SER A 53 -0.76 28.12 13.49
N ASN A 54 -0.84 27.00 12.77
CA ASN A 54 -0.20 26.81 11.47
C ASN A 54 -1.26 26.52 10.40
N THR A 55 -1.01 26.96 9.17
CA THR A 55 -1.84 26.66 8.00
C THR A 55 -1.18 25.57 7.16
N TYR A 56 -1.98 24.61 6.70
CA TYR A 56 -1.53 23.44 5.94
C TYR A 56 -2.26 23.38 4.60
N ASN A 57 -1.56 23.03 3.53
CA ASN A 57 -2.18 22.73 2.23
C ASN A 57 -2.22 21.21 2.03
N ILE A 58 -3.36 20.59 2.35
CA ILE A 58 -3.53 19.14 2.30
C ILE A 58 -4.19 18.67 1.00
N TYR A 59 -4.23 19.49 -0.04
CA TYR A 59 -4.87 19.14 -1.31
C TYR A 59 -4.39 17.80 -1.86
N GLN A 60 -3.07 17.57 -1.85
CA GLN A 60 -2.45 16.32 -2.31
C GLN A 60 -2.83 15.12 -1.43
N PHE A 61 -3.11 15.35 -0.15
CA PHE A 61 -3.46 14.31 0.81
C PHE A 61 -4.95 13.91 0.76
N LEU A 62 -5.83 14.72 0.15
CA LEU A 62 -7.28 14.49 0.20
C LEU A 62 -7.66 13.06 -0.19
N ASN A 63 -7.08 12.56 -1.29
CA ASN A 63 -7.35 11.21 -1.82
C ASN A 63 -6.67 10.10 -1.00
N ASN A 64 -5.64 10.44 -0.23
CA ASN A 64 -4.88 9.52 0.61
C ASN A 64 -5.39 9.48 2.06
N HIS A 65 -6.37 10.31 2.41
CA HIS A 65 -6.96 10.32 3.75
C HIS A 65 -7.68 8.98 4.05
N PRO A 66 -7.31 8.25 5.11
CA PRO A 66 -7.90 6.93 5.43
C PRO A 66 -9.41 6.94 5.66
N GLY A 67 -9.96 8.05 6.17
CA GLY A 67 -11.40 8.23 6.33
C GLY A 67 -12.12 8.60 5.03
N GLY A 68 -11.39 8.90 3.95
CA GLY A 68 -11.92 9.38 2.68
C GLY A 68 -12.11 10.90 2.63
N VAL A 69 -12.18 11.41 1.40
CA VAL A 69 -12.23 12.85 1.07
C VAL A 69 -13.48 13.55 1.63
N ASN A 70 -14.62 12.85 1.69
CA ASN A 70 -15.91 13.43 2.04
C ASN A 70 -15.97 13.97 3.49
N TYR A 71 -15.16 13.40 4.39
CA TYR A 71 -15.09 13.86 5.77
C TYR A 71 -14.14 15.04 5.96
N VAL A 72 -13.26 15.30 4.98
CA VAL A 72 -12.27 16.38 5.06
C VAL A 72 -12.77 17.64 4.36
N LYS A 73 -13.44 17.49 3.22
CA LYS A 73 -14.00 18.61 2.42
C LYS A 73 -14.73 19.69 3.23
N PRO A 74 -15.59 19.37 4.22
CA PRO A 74 -16.32 20.40 4.98
C PRO A 74 -15.45 21.28 5.88
N TYR A 75 -14.19 20.89 6.10
CA TYR A 75 -13.22 21.60 6.95
C TYR A 75 -12.27 22.51 6.17
N GLU A 76 -12.55 22.76 4.88
CA GLU A 76 -11.80 23.74 4.10
C GLU A 76 -11.80 25.11 4.79
N SER A 77 -10.59 25.66 4.95
CA SER A 77 -10.30 26.93 5.64
C SER A 77 -10.83 27.00 7.07
N LYS A 78 -10.91 25.87 7.78
CA LYS A 78 -11.32 25.79 9.18
C LYS A 78 -10.21 25.20 10.05
N ASP A 79 -10.30 25.47 11.35
CA ASP A 79 -9.47 24.81 12.36
C ASP A 79 -9.92 23.34 12.53
N VAL A 80 -8.96 22.43 12.36
CA VAL A 80 -9.17 20.99 12.49
C VAL A 80 -8.68 20.42 13.82
N ALA A 81 -8.21 21.26 14.76
CA ALA A 81 -7.71 20.76 16.04
C ALA A 81 -8.76 19.97 16.84
N GLN A 82 -10.02 20.41 16.84
CA GLN A 82 -11.11 19.70 17.49
C GLN A 82 -11.46 18.36 16.77
N PRO A 83 -11.75 18.32 15.46
CA PRO A 83 -12.05 17.05 14.79
C PRO A 83 -10.87 16.07 14.81
N MET A 84 -9.62 16.55 14.69
CA MET A 84 -8.43 15.69 14.82
C MET A 84 -8.37 14.97 16.17
N ARG A 85 -8.65 15.69 17.27
CA ARG A 85 -8.74 15.12 18.62
C ARG A 85 -9.96 14.22 18.81
N ARG A 86 -11.11 14.58 18.24
CA ARG A 86 -12.37 13.84 18.41
C ARG A 86 -12.33 12.43 17.84
N TYR A 87 -11.59 12.23 16.75
CA TYR A 87 -11.47 10.94 16.07
C TYR A 87 -10.20 10.17 16.46
N ASP A 88 -9.53 10.57 17.57
CA ASP A 88 -8.36 9.88 18.14
C ASP A 88 -7.29 9.50 17.09
N HIS A 89 -6.91 10.47 16.25
CA HIS A 89 -5.84 10.27 15.28
C HIS A 89 -4.54 9.83 15.96
N SER A 90 -3.83 8.88 15.36
CA SER A 90 -2.57 8.36 15.91
C SER A 90 -1.46 9.43 15.84
N LYS A 91 -0.39 9.25 16.64
CA LYS A 91 0.81 10.11 16.56
C LYS A 91 1.38 10.19 15.13
N ALA A 92 1.29 9.11 14.37
CA ALA A 92 1.71 9.05 12.97
C ALA A 92 0.88 9.99 12.08
N ALA A 93 -0.43 10.11 12.31
CA ALA A 93 -1.27 11.04 11.55
C ALA A 93 -0.91 12.52 11.81
N TYR A 94 -0.63 12.87 13.08
CA TYR A 94 -0.12 14.22 13.40
C TYR A 94 1.27 14.47 12.81
N TYR A 95 2.12 13.44 12.78
CA TYR A 95 3.43 13.53 12.14
C TYR A 95 3.31 13.80 10.64
N LEU A 96 2.43 13.06 9.96
CA LEU A 96 2.15 13.21 8.52
C LEU A 96 1.56 14.60 8.19
N LEU A 97 0.67 15.13 9.04
CA LEU A 97 0.09 16.47 8.84
C LEU A 97 1.18 17.55 8.73
N LYS A 98 2.28 17.42 9.50
CA LYS A 98 3.41 18.36 9.45
C LYS A 98 4.07 18.44 8.08
N GLU A 99 3.99 17.41 7.23
CA GLU A 99 4.55 17.44 5.87
C GLU A 99 3.87 18.47 4.97
N TYR A 100 2.59 18.74 5.21
CA TYR A 100 1.76 19.64 4.39
C TYR A 100 1.74 21.08 4.93
N GLN A 101 2.57 21.41 5.91
CA GLN A 101 2.63 22.75 6.48
C GLN A 101 3.04 23.76 5.42
N GLN A 102 2.30 24.87 5.30
CA GLN A 102 2.65 25.94 4.37
C GLN A 102 3.96 26.59 4.82
N GLY A 103 4.97 26.59 3.95
CA GLY A 103 6.35 26.98 4.29
C GLY A 103 7.30 25.79 4.53
N GLY A 104 6.80 24.56 4.42
CA GLY A 104 7.56 23.33 4.54
C GLY A 104 7.73 22.88 5.99
N ARG A 105 7.83 21.56 6.16
CA ARG A 105 8.10 20.94 7.46
C ARG A 105 9.49 21.30 7.96
N LYS A 106 9.60 21.70 9.23
CA LYS A 106 10.90 21.72 9.92
C LYS A 106 11.41 20.29 10.04
N LYS A 107 12.52 19.98 9.35
CA LYS A 107 13.15 18.66 9.39
C LYS A 107 13.93 18.53 10.70
N ASP A 108 13.30 17.94 11.69
CA ASP A 108 13.89 17.64 13.00
C ASP A 108 15.07 16.63 12.85
N GLU A 109 15.96 16.59 13.84
CA GLU A 109 17.16 15.73 13.81
C GLU A 109 16.81 14.23 13.86
N ASP A 110 15.71 13.86 14.52
CA ASP A 110 15.23 12.48 14.68
C ASP A 110 14.41 11.96 13.50
N ASP A 111 14.40 12.66 12.37
CA ASP A 111 13.64 12.27 11.20
C ASP A 111 14.22 11.00 10.54
N LEU A 112 13.60 9.86 10.84
CA LEU A 112 13.94 8.54 10.28
C LEU A 112 13.89 8.51 8.75
N GLU A 113 13.21 9.47 8.14
CA GLU A 113 13.17 9.63 6.70
C GLU A 113 14.53 9.92 6.06
N ARG A 114 15.45 10.58 6.80
CA ARG A 114 16.81 10.86 6.33
C ARG A 114 17.68 9.60 6.24
N LEU A 115 17.24 8.47 6.80
CA LEU A 115 18.00 7.22 6.77
C LEU A 115 18.07 6.61 5.37
N VAL A 116 17.18 7.02 4.46
CA VAL A 116 17.06 6.45 3.12
C VAL A 116 16.90 7.56 2.08
N ASP A 117 17.60 7.40 0.95
CA ASP A 117 17.49 8.27 -0.21
C ASP A 117 16.34 7.81 -1.12
N TRP A 118 15.28 8.62 -1.19
CA TRP A 118 14.06 8.33 -1.95
C TRP A 118 14.24 8.36 -3.48
N ASN A 119 15.34 8.94 -3.98
CA ASN A 119 15.66 8.94 -5.41
C ASN A 119 16.44 7.70 -5.85
N LYS A 120 16.81 6.81 -4.91
CA LYS A 120 17.60 5.61 -5.15
C LYS A 120 16.79 4.34 -4.89
N PRO A 121 17.17 3.20 -5.50
CA PRO A 121 16.47 1.93 -5.30
C PRO A 121 16.50 1.48 -3.84
N MET A 122 15.32 1.24 -3.28
CA MET A 122 15.10 0.99 -1.85
C MET A 122 15.69 -0.32 -1.38
N LEU A 123 15.61 -1.38 -2.20
CA LEU A 123 16.05 -2.72 -1.79
C LEU A 123 17.52 -2.73 -1.34
N SER A 124 18.36 -1.95 -2.01
CA SER A 124 19.80 -1.82 -1.70
C SER A 124 20.07 -1.06 -0.40
N GLN A 125 19.16 -0.16 -0.01
CA GLN A 125 19.31 0.72 1.14
C GLN A 125 18.73 0.09 2.40
N VAL A 126 17.54 -0.49 2.29
CA VAL A 126 16.81 -1.14 3.38
C VAL A 126 17.63 -2.23 4.07
N GLY A 127 18.42 -2.99 3.31
CA GLY A 127 19.32 -3.99 3.88
C GLY A 127 20.39 -3.42 4.82
N LYS A 128 20.75 -2.14 4.69
CA LYS A 128 21.76 -1.45 5.51
C LYS A 128 21.19 -0.82 6.79
N LEU A 129 19.86 -0.75 6.94
CA LEU A 129 19.20 -0.08 8.07
C LEU A 129 19.33 -0.85 9.39
N GLY A 130 19.51 -2.18 9.33
CA GLY A 130 19.69 -3.02 10.51
C GLY A 130 18.56 -2.84 11.53
N THR A 131 18.91 -2.44 12.75
CA THR A 131 17.97 -2.27 13.87
C THR A 131 16.97 -1.13 13.68
N LYS A 132 17.28 -0.14 12.83
CA LYS A 132 16.38 1.00 12.52
C LYS A 132 15.29 0.64 11.51
N TYR A 133 15.36 -0.53 10.88
CA TYR A 133 14.39 -0.99 9.88
C TYR A 133 12.94 -0.99 10.41
N SER A 134 12.73 -1.57 11.60
CA SER A 134 11.39 -1.75 12.16
C SER A 134 10.70 -0.43 12.47
N GLU A 135 11.47 0.58 12.87
CA GLU A 135 10.94 1.91 13.16
C GLU A 135 10.66 2.68 11.86
N TRP A 136 11.58 2.57 10.88
CA TRP A 136 11.43 3.18 9.57
C TRP A 136 10.23 2.63 8.79
N VAL A 137 9.99 1.31 8.78
CA VAL A 137 8.93 0.68 7.97
C VAL A 137 7.51 1.04 8.44
N ILE A 138 7.37 1.44 9.71
CA ILE A 138 6.09 1.87 10.30
C ILE A 138 5.89 3.39 10.13
N SER A 139 6.95 4.12 9.78
CA SER A 139 6.89 5.56 9.56
C SER A 139 5.90 5.90 8.44
N PRO A 140 4.96 6.83 8.65
CA PRO A 140 4.06 7.29 7.60
C PRO A 140 4.85 8.13 6.60
N VAL A 141 4.92 7.67 5.34
CA VAL A 141 5.60 8.41 4.27
C VAL A 141 4.71 8.42 3.02
N ASP A 142 4.40 9.60 2.50
CA ASP A 142 3.65 9.76 1.24
C ASP A 142 4.57 10.19 0.09
N ARG A 143 5.37 9.23 -0.41
CA ARG A 143 6.38 9.48 -1.46
C ARG A 143 6.40 8.37 -2.49
N ARG A 144 6.82 8.71 -3.71
CA ARG A 144 7.11 7.71 -4.73
C ARG A 144 8.29 6.86 -4.26
N LEU A 145 8.00 5.60 -3.96
CA LEU A 145 9.00 4.58 -3.69
C LEU A 145 9.45 3.98 -5.04
N ARG A 146 10.74 3.68 -5.22
CA ARG A 146 11.25 2.79 -6.29
C ARG A 146 11.98 1.63 -5.64
N LEU A 147 11.63 0.40 -5.98
CA LEU A 147 12.16 -0.78 -5.28
C LEU A 147 13.46 -1.27 -5.92
N PHE A 148 13.50 -1.33 -7.25
CA PHE A 148 14.62 -1.81 -8.05
C PHE A 148 15.28 -0.70 -8.87
N ASP A 149 16.55 -0.88 -9.21
CA ASP A 149 17.30 0.07 -10.03
C ASP A 149 16.85 0.02 -11.50
N SER A 150 16.64 -1.20 -12.01
CA SER A 150 16.23 -1.43 -13.41
C SER A 150 14.72 -1.29 -13.60
N ASP A 151 14.32 -0.65 -14.70
CA ASP A 151 12.91 -0.45 -15.05
C ASP A 151 12.18 -1.77 -15.34
N LEU A 152 12.89 -2.79 -15.86
CA LEU A 152 12.29 -4.10 -16.11
C LEU A 152 11.91 -4.83 -14.81
N LEU A 153 12.80 -4.84 -13.81
CA LEU A 153 12.47 -5.44 -12.51
C LEU A 153 11.35 -4.67 -11.80
N GLU A 154 11.36 -3.33 -11.88
CA GLU A 154 10.26 -2.53 -11.33
C GLU A 154 8.93 -2.88 -12.02
N TYR A 155 8.92 -3.00 -13.35
CA TYR A 155 7.75 -3.42 -14.12
C TYR A 155 7.27 -4.82 -13.76
N LEU A 156 8.17 -5.80 -13.61
CA LEU A 156 7.82 -7.16 -13.23
C LEU A 156 7.22 -7.23 -11.81
N THR A 157 7.64 -6.33 -10.90
CA THR A 157 7.08 -6.28 -9.54
C THR A 157 5.72 -5.59 -9.45
N ILE A 158 5.33 -4.87 -10.50
CA ILE A 158 4.03 -4.22 -10.64
C ILE A 158 3.21 -4.99 -11.70
N THR A 159 2.93 -6.26 -11.42
CA THR A 159 2.13 -7.11 -12.31
C THR A 159 0.63 -6.83 -12.14
N PRO A 160 -0.08 -6.25 -13.14
CA PRO A 160 -1.51 -5.96 -13.01
C PRO A 160 -2.33 -7.19 -12.65
N TRP A 161 -3.40 -7.00 -11.86
CA TRP A 161 -4.21 -8.10 -11.33
C TRP A 161 -4.74 -9.07 -12.40
N TYR A 162 -4.96 -8.60 -13.65
CA TYR A 162 -5.46 -9.41 -14.76
C TYR A 162 -4.39 -10.28 -15.44
N VAL A 163 -3.09 -10.00 -15.24
CA VAL A 163 -2.00 -10.79 -15.84
C VAL A 163 -1.95 -12.19 -15.23
N VAL A 164 -2.23 -12.31 -13.93
CA VAL A 164 -2.30 -13.60 -13.23
C VAL A 164 -3.34 -14.53 -13.87
N PRO A 165 -4.63 -14.19 -13.97
CA PRO A 165 -5.61 -15.07 -14.62
C PRO A 165 -5.31 -15.29 -16.11
N MET A 166 -4.78 -14.30 -16.84
CA MET A 166 -4.43 -14.46 -18.26
C MET A 166 -3.38 -15.56 -18.50
N ILE A 167 -2.40 -15.70 -17.60
CA ILE A 167 -1.36 -16.72 -17.70
C ILE A 167 -1.85 -18.06 -17.13
N TRP A 168 -2.49 -18.04 -15.97
CA TRP A 168 -2.82 -19.27 -15.24
C TRP A 168 -4.06 -19.99 -15.78
N ILE A 169 -5.06 -19.29 -16.34
CA ILE A 169 -6.26 -19.94 -16.88
C ILE A 169 -5.93 -20.88 -18.06
N PRO A 170 -5.16 -20.47 -19.09
CA PRO A 170 -4.76 -21.36 -20.16
C PRO A 170 -3.98 -22.59 -19.67
N ILE A 171 -3.09 -22.41 -18.68
CA ILE A 171 -2.30 -23.50 -18.09
C ILE A 171 -3.23 -24.49 -17.38
N ILE A 172 -4.17 -24.01 -16.56
CA ILE A 172 -5.14 -24.87 -15.86
C ILE A 172 -6.02 -25.64 -16.86
N ILE A 173 -6.52 -24.96 -17.89
CA ILE A 173 -7.33 -25.60 -18.96
C ILE A 173 -6.50 -26.68 -19.67
N TYR A 174 -5.27 -26.36 -20.07
CA TYR A 174 -4.39 -27.31 -20.74
C TYR A 174 -4.12 -28.55 -19.88
N LEU A 175 -3.80 -28.36 -18.60
CA LEU A 175 -3.60 -29.46 -17.65
C LEU A 175 -4.88 -30.27 -17.42
N ALA A 176 -6.05 -29.62 -17.36
CA ALA A 176 -7.33 -30.29 -17.23
C ALA A 176 -7.67 -31.15 -18.46
N VAL A 177 -7.37 -30.66 -19.68
CA VAL A 177 -7.57 -31.43 -20.92
C VAL A 177 -6.64 -32.65 -20.96
N ILE A 178 -5.37 -32.51 -20.55
CA ILE A 178 -4.45 -33.66 -20.47
C ILE A 178 -4.93 -34.66 -19.43
N GLY A 179 -5.32 -34.18 -18.24
CA GLY A 179 -5.82 -35.02 -17.16
C GLY A 179 -7.06 -35.83 -17.56
N THR A 180 -8.03 -35.18 -18.21
CA THR A 180 -9.27 -35.85 -18.68
C THR A 180 -9.00 -36.87 -19.77
N LYS A 181 -8.14 -36.57 -20.76
CA LYS A 181 -7.72 -37.54 -21.78
C LYS A 181 -7.05 -38.77 -21.16
N LYS A 182 -6.15 -38.56 -20.20
CA LYS A 182 -5.47 -39.65 -19.49
C LYS A 182 -6.45 -40.47 -18.64
N TYR A 183 -7.38 -39.82 -17.95
CA TYR A 183 -8.42 -40.48 -17.17
C TYR A 183 -9.33 -41.37 -18.04
N ILE A 184 -9.79 -40.86 -19.19
CA ILE A 184 -10.63 -41.62 -20.13
C ILE A 184 -9.86 -42.82 -20.70
N HIS A 185 -8.59 -42.65 -21.06
CA HIS A 185 -7.75 -43.75 -21.57
C HIS A 185 -7.60 -44.86 -20.52
N ILE A 186 -7.31 -44.51 -19.26
CA ILE A 186 -7.15 -45.48 -18.17
C ILE A 186 -8.48 -46.18 -17.84
N THR A 187 -9.59 -45.44 -17.81
CA THR A 187 -10.90 -46.02 -17.48
C THR A 187 -11.44 -46.92 -18.59
N LYS A 188 -11.24 -46.58 -19.88
CA LYS A 188 -11.54 -47.48 -21.01
C LYS A 188 -10.75 -48.78 -20.94
N GLY A 189 -9.45 -48.72 -20.65
CA GLY A 189 -8.62 -49.92 -20.50
C GLY A 189 -8.98 -50.80 -19.30
N ARG A 190 -9.61 -50.23 -18.25
CA ARG A 190 -9.98 -50.95 -17.02
C ARG A 190 -11.39 -51.56 -17.06
N PHE A 191 -12.31 -51.01 -17.85
CA PHE A 191 -13.71 -51.46 -17.88
C PHE A 191 -14.16 -52.10 -19.20
N GLY A 192 -13.29 -52.25 -20.21
CA GLY A 192 -13.48 -53.16 -21.33
C GLY A 192 -14.89 -53.20 -21.94
N LEU A 193 -15.35 -52.06 -22.48
CA LEU A 193 -16.43 -51.98 -23.48
C LEU A 193 -15.81 -51.54 -24.81
#